data_AF-K9D2W4-F1
#
_entry.id   AF-K9D2W4-F1
#
_cell.length_a   1.000
_cell.length_b   1.000
_cell.length_c   1.000
_cell.angle_alpha   90.00
_cell.angle_beta   90.00
_cell.angle_gamma   90.00
#
_symmetry.space_group_name_H-M   'P 1'
#
loop_
_entity.id
_entity.type
_entity.pdbx_description
1 polymer ?
#
loop_
_entity_poly.entity_id
_entity_poly.type
_entity_poly.pdbx_seq_one_letter_code
_entity_poly.pdbx_strand_id
1 'polypeptide(L)'
;MDFEHMSETDIAYHILVEKKEATHYKTLITEVIEAKHKPVQSLAMAISEIYTMMNMDSRFHYEGESKWGLTEWVPPEVKRSSARTTGAAKTGAAKAGAAKETARKKKLESIQN
;
A
#
# COMPACT_ATOMS: atom_id res chain seq x y z
N MET A 1 15.37 5.93 -21.86
CA MET A 1 15.59 4.83 -20.89
C MET A 1 15.30 3.52 -21.60
N ASP A 2 16.08 2.47 -21.40
CA ASP A 2 15.74 1.12 -21.88
C ASP A 2 14.93 0.40 -20.80
N PHE A 3 13.60 0.46 -20.91
CA PHE A 3 12.69 -0.14 -19.93
C PHE A 3 12.39 -1.62 -20.21
N GLU A 4 12.73 -2.14 -21.39
CA GLU A 4 12.38 -3.52 -21.77
C GLU A 4 13.12 -4.57 -20.93
N HIS A 5 14.31 -4.20 -20.46
CA HIS A 5 15.22 -5.04 -19.69
C HIS A 5 15.18 -4.76 -18.17
N MET A 6 14.43 -3.75 -17.74
CA MET A 6 14.27 -3.43 -16.32
C MET A 6 13.18 -4.27 -15.65
N SER A 7 13.30 -4.44 -14.33
CA SER A 7 12.21 -5.00 -13.53
C SER A 7 11.04 -4.01 -13.45
N GLU A 8 9.82 -4.50 -13.26
CA GLU A 8 8.61 -3.68 -13.14
C GLU A 8 8.70 -2.71 -11.96
N THR A 9 9.35 -3.10 -10.86
CA THR A 9 9.60 -2.23 -9.71
C THR A 9 10.64 -1.16 -10.02
N ASP A 10 11.68 -1.44 -10.82
CA ASP A 10 12.62 -0.40 -11.25
C ASP A 10 11.97 0.64 -12.17
N ILE A 11 11.11 0.19 -13.08
CA ILE A 11 10.31 1.10 -13.93
C ILE A 11 9.40 1.97 -13.04
N ALA A 12 8.71 1.38 -12.07
CA ALA A 12 7.84 2.11 -11.14
C ALA A 12 8.64 3.15 -10.33
N TYR A 13 9.84 2.79 -9.87
CA TYR A 13 10.75 3.70 -9.18
C TYR A 13 11.13 4.88 -10.08
N HIS A 14 11.53 4.62 -11.33
CA HIS A 14 11.88 5.67 -12.28
C HIS A 14 10.72 6.62 -12.57
N ILE A 15 9.51 6.10 -12.79
CA ILE A 15 8.31 6.92 -12.98
C ILE A 15 8.08 7.86 -11.79
N LEU A 16 8.20 7.35 -10.56
CA LEU A 16 8.05 8.17 -9.36
C LEU A 16 9.16 9.21 -9.23
N VAL A 17 10.42 8.87 -9.53
CA VAL A 17 11.55 9.82 -9.54
C VAL A 17 11.33 10.94 -10.55
N GLU A 18 10.83 10.62 -11.75
CA GLU A 18 10.54 11.60 -12.79
C GLU A 18 9.38 12.52 -12.41
N LYS A 19 8.30 11.97 -11.86
CA LYS A 19 7.12 12.73 -11.43
C LYS A 19 7.35 13.57 -10.18
N LYS A 20 8.18 13.10 -9.25
CA LYS A 20 8.45 13.73 -7.94
C LYS A 20 7.20 13.94 -7.09
N GLU A 21 6.17 13.12 -7.31
CA GLU A 21 4.92 13.16 -6.56
C GLU A 21 4.34 11.76 -6.39
N ALA A 22 3.56 11.56 -5.33
CA ALA A 22 2.91 10.29 -5.08
C ALA A 22 1.75 10.06 -6.04
N THR A 23 1.77 8.87 -6.65
CA THR A 23 0.84 8.51 -7.72
C THR A 23 -0.10 7.40 -7.24
N HIS A 24 -1.37 7.45 -7.67
CA HIS A 24 -2.33 6.39 -7.38
C HIS A 24 -1.86 5.05 -7.98
N TYR A 25 -1.88 3.97 -7.20
CA TYR A 25 -1.27 2.68 -7.58
C TYR A 25 -1.74 2.17 -8.96
N LYS A 26 -3.04 2.32 -9.27
CA LYS A 26 -3.60 1.88 -10.55
C LYS A 26 -2.96 2.60 -11.73
N THR A 27 -2.79 3.92 -11.62
CA THR A 27 -2.16 4.74 -12.66
C THR A 27 -0.69 4.37 -12.80
N LEU A 28 0.03 4.29 -11.68
CA LEU A 28 1.44 3.93 -11.65
C LEU A 28 1.71 2.57 -12.32
N ILE A 29 0.95 1.53 -11.93
CA ILE A 29 1.09 0.18 -12.49
C ILE A 29 0.73 0.14 -13.99
N THR A 30 -0.26 0.93 -14.42
CA THR A 30 -0.63 0.99 -15.84
C THR A 30 0.51 1.61 -16.66
N GLU A 31 1.11 2.69 -16.18
CA GLU A 31 2.27 3.32 -16.82
C GLU A 31 3.49 2.38 -16.86
N VAL A 32 3.69 1.55 -15.84
CA VAL A 32 4.74 0.51 -15.83
C VAL A 32 4.51 -0.51 -16.95
N ILE A 33 3.28 -1.01 -17.10
CA ILE A 33 2.92 -1.98 -18.15
C ILE A 33 3.12 -1.37 -19.54
N GLU A 34 2.70 -0.12 -19.72
CA GLU A 34 2.86 0.62 -20.97
C GLU A 34 4.34 0.85 -21.31
N ALA A 35 5.15 1.30 -20.33
CA ALA A 35 6.57 1.56 -20.51
C ALA A 35 7.39 0.29 -20.79
N LYS A 36 6.99 -0.87 -20.24
CA LYS A 36 7.68 -2.14 -20.45
C LYS A 36 7.44 -2.74 -21.85
N HIS A 37 6.41 -2.28 -22.56
CA HIS A 37 6.03 -2.72 -23.91
C HIS A 37 5.90 -4.26 -24.09
N LYS A 38 5.62 -5.00 -23.01
CA LYS A 38 5.48 -6.46 -23.07
C LYS A 38 4.02 -6.87 -23.25
N PRO A 39 3.72 -7.80 -24.17
CA PRO A 39 2.38 -8.35 -24.30
C PRO A 39 2.01 -9.07 -23.00
N VAL A 40 1.00 -8.53 -22.32
CA VAL A 40 0.43 -9.12 -21.11
C VAL A 40 -0.75 -10.01 -21.50
N GLN A 41 -0.68 -11.29 -21.14
CA GLN A 41 -1.76 -12.25 -21.40
C GLN A 41 -3.04 -11.89 -20.64
N SER A 42 -2.90 -11.31 -19.44
CA SER A 42 -4.00 -10.83 -18.63
C SER A 42 -3.58 -9.57 -17.87
N LEU A 43 -4.29 -8.47 -18.11
CA LEU A 43 -4.04 -7.21 -17.44
C LEU A 43 -4.22 -7.32 -15.92
N ALA A 44 -5.24 -8.08 -15.47
CA ALA A 44 -5.49 -8.28 -14.05
C ALA A 44 -4.36 -9.05 -13.35
N MET A 45 -3.78 -10.04 -14.03
CA MET A 45 -2.63 -10.79 -13.52
C MET A 45 -1.39 -9.89 -13.42
N ALA A 46 -1.09 -9.13 -14.48
CA ALA A 46 0.03 -8.20 -14.49
C ALA A 46 -0.09 -7.15 -13.37
N ILE A 47 -1.28 -6.58 -13.18
CA ILE A 47 -1.52 -5.61 -12.10
C ILE A 47 -1.26 -6.25 -10.73
N SER A 48 -1.76 -7.46 -10.51
CA SER A 48 -1.62 -8.17 -9.22
C SER A 48 -0.17 -8.53 -8.92
N GLU A 49 0.58 -8.97 -9.94
CA GLU A 49 1.99 -9.30 -9.84
C GLU A 49 2.84 -8.07 -9.50
N ILE A 50 2.67 -6.98 -10.28
CA ILE A 50 3.39 -5.73 -10.04
C ILE A 50 3.06 -5.15 -8.68
N TYR A 51 1.78 -5.14 -8.29
CA TYR A 51 1.35 -4.70 -6.97
C TYR A 51 2.02 -5.52 -5.86
N THR A 52 2.10 -6.84 -6.02
CA THR A 52 2.76 -7.72 -5.05
C THR A 52 4.25 -7.41 -4.94
N MET A 53 4.94 -7.25 -6.07
CA MET A 53 6.37 -6.91 -6.09
C MET A 53 6.64 -5.55 -5.44
N MET A 54 5.82 -4.55 -5.74
CA MET A 54 5.93 -3.22 -5.14
C MET A 54 5.71 -3.23 -3.62
N ASN A 55 4.76 -4.03 -3.12
CA ASN A 55 4.55 -4.18 -1.67
C ASN A 55 5.73 -4.85 -0.94
N MET A 56 6.49 -5.69 -1.64
CA MET A 56 7.67 -6.35 -1.07
C MET A 56 8.95 -5.50 -1.17
N ASP A 57 8.91 -4.38 -1.90
CA ASP A 57 10.07 -3.53 -2.16
C ASP A 57 10.09 -2.32 -1.22
N SER A 58 11.09 -2.28 -0.34
CA SER A 58 11.24 -1.24 0.70
C SER A 58 11.47 0.19 0.18
N ARG A 59 11.75 0.36 -1.12
CA ARG A 59 11.89 1.68 -1.74
C ARG A 59 10.56 2.43 -1.84
N PHE A 60 9.44 1.70 -1.83
CA PHE A 60 8.10 2.28 -1.96
C PHE A 60 7.45 2.47 -0.59
N HIS A 61 6.73 3.58 -0.45
CA HIS A 61 5.97 3.92 0.74
C HIS A 61 4.52 4.26 0.38
N TYR A 62 3.59 3.77 1.19
CA TYR A 62 2.17 4.08 1.06
C TYR A 62 1.85 5.42 1.73
N GLU A 63 1.43 6.41 0.94
CA GLU A 63 1.18 7.77 1.44
C GLU A 63 -0.27 7.98 1.93
N GLY A 64 -1.16 7.03 1.68
CA GLY A 64 -2.59 7.18 1.92
C GLY A 64 -3.38 7.27 0.61
N GLU A 65 -4.71 7.11 0.70
CA GLU A 65 -5.62 7.26 -0.45
C GLU A 65 -5.24 6.44 -1.69
N SER A 66 -4.66 5.25 -1.50
CA SER A 66 -4.17 4.41 -2.61
C SER A 66 -3.00 5.02 -3.41
N LYS A 67 -2.34 6.06 -2.89
CA LYS A 67 -1.14 6.67 -3.47
C LYS A 67 0.13 6.06 -2.90
N TRP A 68 1.12 5.94 -3.78
CA TRP A 68 2.43 5.42 -3.48
C TRP A 68 3.49 6.44 -3.88
N GLY A 69 4.47 6.60 -2.99
CA GLY A 69 5.64 7.42 -3.19
C GLY A 69 6.92 6.67 -2.85
N LEU A 70 8.04 7.39 -2.83
CA LEU A 70 9.33 6.81 -2.46
C LEU A 70 9.63 7.04 -0.98
N THR A 71 10.21 6.03 -0.33
CA THR A 71 10.68 6.12 1.06
C THR A 71 11.67 7.28 1.24
N GLU A 72 12.45 7.60 0.20
CA GLU A 72 13.40 8.74 0.19
C GLU A 72 12.73 10.11 0.35
N TRP A 73 11.43 10.23 0.03
CA TRP A 73 10.67 11.48 0.20
C TRP A 73 10.22 11.69 1.65
N VAL A 74 10.21 10.62 2.45
CA VAL A 74 9.81 10.68 3.85
C VAL A 74 11.01 11.13 4.68
N PRO A 75 10.93 12.28 5.37
CA PRO A 75 12.02 12.71 6.24
C PRO A 75 12.33 11.62 7.27
N PRO A 76 13.63 11.37 7.58
CA PRO A 76 13.99 10.41 8.61
C PRO A 76 13.24 10.76 9.90
N GLU A 77 12.49 9.82 10.45
CA GLU A 77 11.80 10.04 11.71
C GLU A 77 12.88 10.33 12.77
N VAL A 78 12.91 11.58 13.24
CA VAL A 78 13.79 11.95 14.37
C VAL A 78 13.29 11.13 15.53
N LYS A 79 14.04 10.08 15.89
CA LYS A 79 13.77 9.24 17.05
C LYS A 79 13.67 10.15 18.28
N ARG A 80 12.46 10.62 18.62
CA ARG A 80 12.17 11.02 19.99
C ARG A 80 12.28 9.72 20.77
N SER A 81 13.40 9.56 21.45
CA SER A 81 13.54 8.61 22.54
C SER A 81 12.41 8.89 23.53
N SER A 82 11.28 8.23 23.35
CA SER A 82 10.32 8.07 24.43
C SER A 82 10.96 7.05 25.35
N ALA A 83 11.75 7.55 26.31
CA ALA A 83 12.17 6.76 27.45
C ALA A 83 10.88 6.19 28.06
N ARG A 84 10.68 4.88 27.91
CA ARG A 84 9.61 4.15 28.57
C ARG A 84 9.88 4.25 30.08
N THR A 85 9.27 5.24 30.73
CA THR A 85 9.15 5.24 32.18
C THR A 85 8.22 4.10 32.54
N THR A 86 8.78 3.00 33.04
CA THR A 86 8.02 1.92 33.68
C THR A 86 7.43 2.46 34.98
N GLY A 87 6.23 3.03 34.89
CA GLY A 87 5.42 3.47 36.03
C GLY A 87 4.06 2.80 35.96
N ALA A 88 3.88 1.73 36.75
CA ALA A 88 2.60 1.08 36.91
C ALA A 88 1.61 2.01 37.61
N ALA A 89 0.46 2.33 36.97
CA ALA A 89 -0.83 2.43 37.65
C ALA A 89 -2.03 2.62 36.69
N LYS A 90 -2.87 1.59 36.64
CA LYS A 90 -4.34 1.62 36.83
C LYS A 90 -5.24 2.39 35.82
N THR A 91 -6.16 1.58 35.26
CA THR A 91 -7.58 1.86 34.94
C THR A 91 -7.96 2.70 33.71
N GLY A 92 -8.69 2.07 32.77
CA GLY A 92 -9.52 2.75 31.77
C GLY A 92 -9.75 2.00 30.46
N ALA A 93 -10.32 0.79 30.48
CA ALA A 93 -10.71 0.05 29.27
C ALA A 93 -12.18 0.36 28.88
N ALA A 94 -12.38 1.00 27.72
CA ALA A 94 -13.58 1.03 26.85
C ALA A 94 -13.33 2.15 25.81
N LYS A 95 -13.60 2.07 24.49
CA LYS A 95 -14.67 1.44 23.73
C LYS A 95 -14.31 1.62 22.23
N ALA A 96 -14.29 0.58 21.40
CA ALA A 96 -14.59 0.64 19.95
C ALA A 96 -14.31 -0.73 19.30
N GLY A 97 -15.24 -1.69 19.42
CA GLY A 97 -15.08 -3.00 18.79
C GLY A 97 -16.33 -3.87 18.69
N ALA A 98 -17.43 -3.51 19.35
CA ALA A 98 -18.60 -4.40 19.50
C ALA A 98 -19.82 -4.03 18.63
N ALA A 99 -19.63 -3.31 17.51
CA ALA A 99 -20.76 -2.82 16.70
C ALA A 99 -20.89 -3.45 15.29
N LYS A 100 -19.98 -4.33 14.86
CA LYS A 100 -20.04 -4.92 13.50
C LYS A 100 -20.43 -6.40 13.44
N GLU A 101 -20.39 -7.14 14.55
CA GLU A 101 -20.65 -8.59 14.53
C GLU A 101 -22.14 -8.95 14.67
N THR A 102 -22.90 -8.20 15.46
CA THR A 102 -24.34 -8.42 15.68
C THR A 102 -25.19 -8.10 14.44
N ALA A 103 -24.74 -7.19 13.59
CA ALA A 103 -25.42 -6.87 12.34
C ALA A 103 -25.32 -7.98 11.27
N ARG A 104 -24.25 -8.80 11.31
CA ARG A 104 -24.07 -9.90 10.35
C ARG A 104 -24.92 -11.12 10.69
N LYS A 105 -25.12 -11.42 11.98
CA LYS A 105 -25.96 -12.55 12.42
C LYS A 105 -27.43 -12.37 12.07
N LYS A 106 -28.00 -11.19 12.34
CA LYS A 106 -29.42 -10.92 12.09
C LYS A 106 -29.82 -10.98 10.61
N LYS A 107 -28.87 -10.71 9.69
CA LYS A 107 -29.12 -10.79 8.25
C LYS A 107 -29.07 -12.23 7.71
N LEU A 108 -28.36 -13.14 8.38
CA LEU A 108 -28.31 -14.55 7.97
C LEU A 108 -29.59 -15.32 8.37
N GLU A 109 -30.13 -15.06 9.56
CA GLU A 109 -31.34 -15.74 10.04
C GLU A 109 -32.61 -15.35 9.27
N SER A 110 -32.65 -14.15 8.67
CA SER A 110 -33.79 -13.70 7.86
C SER A 110 -33.87 -14.31 6.46
N ILE A 111 -32.82 -14.98 5.98
CA ILE A 111 -32.79 -15.59 4.64
C ILE A 111 -33.27 -17.04 4.67
N GLN A 112 -33.43 -17.63 5.85
CA GLN A 112 -33.75 -19.04 6.02
C GLN A 112 -35.17 -19.32 6.55
N ASN A 113 -36.06 -18.33 6.52
CA ASN A 113 -37.46 -18.45 6.95
C ASN A 113 -38.43 -18.01 5.86
#